data_AF-A0A1V9G2R3-F1
#
_entry.id   AF-A0A1V9G2R3-F1
#
_cell.length_a   1.000
_cell.length_b   1.000
_cell.length_c   1.000
_cell.angle_alpha   90.00
_cell.angle_beta   90.00
_cell.angle_gamma   90.00
#
_symmetry.space_group_name_H-M   'P 1'
#
loop_
_entity.id
_entity.type
_entity.pdbx_description
1 polymer ?
#
loop_
_entity_poly.entity_id
_entity_poly.type
_entity_poly.pdbx_seq_one_letter_code
_entity_poly.pdbx_strand_id
1 'polypeptide(L)'
;MKQLYTTLLTLLMATSLMAGSIKAANNSDWDLNSTWNLIRQPQSGDSIIIPAGETVTLDINVDIDNVVVIVAGILDLNNGKLRMNAASRIVVLSTGKITGINSNDQIKIGNVVKFDGTQGVQTGPSYADASTGSGFLTFTPLPVIFQTFYVTRQGSNSQLNWSTSEEMNNSYYAVERSSDARTWKQVAIVMGAGTSALVNKYSYTDKNINDAVVYYRIRQVDMSGTALYSAIRSLRNSNNIITNIYTSSYKTVTIDFNSDVKDNVSIQLINMSGQVIVRKQFNQASYRLIVDAMSAGSGVYAVQVSDGKGWSEVKKIAL
;
A
#
# COMPACT_ATOMS: atom_id res chain seq x y z
N MET A 1 58.36 9.81 -9.97
CA MET A 1 57.24 9.26 -10.76
C MET A 1 55.96 9.89 -10.23
N LYS A 2 55.38 10.82 -10.99
CA LYS A 2 54.19 11.61 -10.64
C LYS A 2 52.94 10.99 -11.31
N GLN A 3 51.80 11.20 -10.65
CA GLN A 3 50.45 10.76 -10.98
C GLN A 3 50.02 10.98 -12.43
N LEU A 4 49.22 10.05 -12.97
CA LEU A 4 48.17 10.37 -13.96
C LEU A 4 46.94 9.51 -13.67
N TYR A 5 45.93 10.12 -13.04
CA TYR A 5 44.53 9.72 -13.14
C TYR A 5 43.98 10.31 -14.43
N THR A 6 43.29 9.54 -15.28
CA THR A 6 42.19 10.08 -16.11
C THR A 6 41.37 8.97 -16.78
N THR A 7 40.09 8.94 -16.41
CA THR A 7 38.92 8.69 -17.27
C THR A 7 38.71 7.32 -17.93
N LEU A 8 37.92 6.47 -17.25
CA LEU A 8 36.86 5.68 -17.91
C LEU A 8 35.72 5.42 -16.91
N LEU A 9 35.05 6.49 -16.48
CA LEU A 9 33.81 6.44 -15.71
C LEU A 9 32.83 7.48 -16.26
N THR A 10 32.40 7.28 -17.50
CA THR A 10 31.21 7.93 -18.04
C THR A 10 30.55 6.92 -18.98
N LEU A 11 29.22 6.79 -18.82
CA LEU A 11 28.29 6.01 -19.63
C LEU A 11 27.82 4.66 -19.06
N LEU A 12 27.31 4.68 -17.82
CA LEU A 12 26.18 3.82 -17.44
C LEU A 12 25.24 4.51 -16.43
N MET A 13 25.10 5.85 -16.53
CA MET A 13 24.04 6.62 -15.89
C MET A 13 23.15 7.25 -16.96
N ALA A 14 22.42 6.43 -17.71
CA ALA A 14 21.35 6.90 -18.58
C ALA A 14 20.43 5.72 -18.93
N THR A 15 19.61 5.25 -17.98
CA THR A 15 18.32 4.54 -18.20
C THR A 15 17.69 4.17 -16.85
N SER A 16 17.48 5.14 -15.98
CA SER A 16 16.56 4.95 -14.83
C SER A 16 15.71 6.18 -14.51
N LEU A 17 15.71 7.19 -15.39
CA LEU A 17 15.03 8.47 -15.13
C LEU A 17 13.54 8.49 -15.50
N MET A 18 12.95 7.38 -15.95
CA MET A 18 11.58 7.38 -16.49
C MET A 18 10.68 6.26 -15.97
N ALA A 19 11.11 5.49 -14.96
CA ALA A 19 10.24 4.50 -14.32
C ALA A 19 9.07 5.23 -13.64
N GLY A 20 7.86 5.00 -14.16
CA GLY A 20 6.64 5.65 -13.68
C GLY A 20 5.47 4.69 -13.64
N SER A 21 4.38 5.12 -13.01
CA SER A 21 3.11 4.42 -13.10
C SER A 21 2.32 4.93 -14.30
N ILE A 22 2.24 4.09 -15.32
CA ILE A 22 1.56 4.40 -16.58
C ILE A 22 0.22 3.67 -16.64
N LYS A 23 -0.84 4.40 -16.95
CA LYS A 23 -2.22 3.92 -16.91
C LYS A 23 -2.86 4.08 -18.28
N ALA A 24 -3.51 3.02 -18.74
CA ALA A 24 -4.37 3.05 -19.92
C ALA A 24 -5.60 3.92 -19.66
N ALA A 25 -6.09 4.59 -20.70
CA ALA A 25 -7.32 5.38 -20.69
C ALA A 25 -8.06 5.27 -22.04
N ASN A 26 -9.40 5.27 -21.99
CA ASN A 26 -10.30 5.38 -23.13
C ASN A 26 -10.14 4.28 -24.22
N ASN A 27 -10.11 3.00 -23.85
CA ASN A 27 -9.88 1.87 -24.76
C ASN A 27 -8.60 2.06 -25.60
N SER A 28 -7.48 1.71 -24.99
CA SER A 28 -6.16 2.07 -25.47
C SER A 28 -5.61 1.09 -26.51
N ASP A 29 -4.97 1.63 -27.52
CA ASP A 29 -3.98 0.90 -28.33
C ASP A 29 -2.63 1.03 -27.64
N TRP A 30 -1.91 -0.08 -27.45
CA TRP A 30 -0.61 -0.10 -26.76
C TRP A 30 0.41 0.83 -27.43
N ASP A 31 0.43 0.90 -28.76
CA ASP A 31 1.43 1.67 -29.52
C ASP A 31 1.09 3.16 -29.62
N LEU A 32 -0.13 3.56 -29.23
CA LEU A 32 -0.57 4.95 -29.36
C LEU A 32 -0.28 5.75 -28.08
N ASN A 33 0.72 6.64 -28.10
CA ASN A 33 1.11 7.46 -26.95
C ASN A 33 -0.07 8.15 -26.22
N SER A 34 -1.04 8.69 -26.96
CA SER A 34 -2.16 9.46 -26.39
C SER A 34 -3.18 8.62 -25.61
N THR A 35 -3.11 7.30 -25.68
CA THR A 35 -4.01 6.39 -24.94
C THR A 35 -3.49 6.11 -23.53
N TRP A 36 -2.25 6.51 -23.23
CA TRP A 36 -1.62 6.40 -21.93
C TRP A 36 -1.60 7.75 -21.22
N ASN A 37 -1.82 7.75 -19.90
CA ASN A 37 -1.88 8.97 -19.09
C ASN A 37 -0.59 9.83 -19.12
N LEU A 38 0.57 9.23 -19.42
CA LEU A 38 1.85 9.92 -19.53
C LEU A 38 2.17 10.40 -20.95
N ILE A 39 1.23 10.22 -21.90
CA ILE A 39 1.39 10.59 -23.31
C ILE A 39 2.67 9.97 -23.92
N ARG A 40 2.92 8.71 -23.54
CA ARG A 40 4.02 7.88 -24.03
C ARG A 40 3.65 6.41 -23.91
N GLN A 41 4.28 5.54 -24.68
CA GLN A 41 4.18 4.10 -24.48
C GLN A 41 4.82 3.66 -23.14
N PRO A 42 4.38 2.52 -22.59
CA PRO A 42 5.08 1.86 -21.49
C PRO A 42 6.52 1.49 -21.85
N GLN A 43 7.43 1.63 -20.90
CA GLN A 43 8.86 1.32 -21.07
C GLN A 43 9.40 0.47 -19.92
N SER A 44 10.61 -0.08 -20.09
CA SER A 44 11.29 -0.84 -19.05
C SER A 44 11.37 -0.07 -17.72
N GLY A 45 11.07 -0.74 -16.61
CA GLY A 45 10.98 -0.16 -15.27
C GLY A 45 9.61 0.41 -14.89
N ASP A 46 8.65 0.52 -15.81
CA ASP A 46 7.32 1.03 -15.50
C ASP A 46 6.45 0.03 -14.71
N SER A 47 5.51 0.60 -13.95
CA SER A 47 4.31 -0.11 -13.51
C SER A 47 3.17 0.22 -14.47
N ILE A 48 2.72 -0.78 -15.22
CA ILE A 48 1.71 -0.66 -16.28
C ILE A 48 0.38 -1.08 -15.71
N ILE A 49 -0.63 -0.23 -15.80
CA ILE A 49 -1.95 -0.46 -15.21
C ILE A 49 -3.00 -0.37 -16.31
N ILE A 50 -3.80 -1.44 -16.42
CA ILE A 50 -4.99 -1.52 -17.26
C ILE A 50 -6.21 -1.48 -16.33
N PRO A 51 -6.87 -0.32 -16.16
CA PRO A 51 -7.98 -0.17 -15.22
C PRO A 51 -9.19 -1.04 -15.58
N ALA A 52 -10.04 -1.32 -14.60
CA ALA A 52 -11.31 -2.00 -14.85
C ALA A 52 -12.17 -1.17 -15.82
N GLY A 53 -12.80 -1.85 -16.78
CA GLY A 53 -13.60 -1.20 -17.83
C GLY A 53 -12.79 -0.73 -19.05
N GLU A 54 -11.46 -0.71 -18.96
CA GLU A 54 -10.58 -0.38 -20.08
C GLU A 54 -10.13 -1.64 -20.82
N THR A 55 -10.02 -1.55 -22.14
CA THR A 55 -9.37 -2.56 -22.98
C THR A 55 -8.09 -1.98 -23.55
N VAL A 56 -6.98 -2.72 -23.43
CA VAL A 56 -5.73 -2.42 -24.14
C VAL A 56 -5.53 -3.46 -25.23
N THR A 57 -5.49 -3.02 -26.49
CA THR A 57 -5.10 -3.87 -27.62
C THR A 57 -3.59 -3.80 -27.80
N LEU A 58 -2.95 -4.96 -27.90
CA LEU A 58 -1.53 -5.13 -28.22
C LEU A 58 -1.43 -5.95 -29.50
N ASP A 59 -1.26 -5.30 -30.65
CA ASP A 59 -1.12 -5.96 -31.96
C ASP A 59 0.33 -5.95 -32.50
N ILE A 60 1.26 -5.49 -31.65
CA ILE A 60 2.69 -5.41 -31.93
C ILE A 60 3.52 -6.33 -31.02
N ASN A 61 4.78 -6.53 -31.40
CA ASN A 61 5.76 -7.15 -30.52
C ASN A 61 6.39 -6.09 -29.61
N VAL A 62 6.32 -6.30 -28.30
CA VAL A 62 6.85 -5.41 -27.28
C VAL A 62 7.85 -6.17 -26.42
N ASP A 63 9.06 -5.63 -26.29
CA ASP A 63 10.13 -6.16 -25.45
C ASP A 63 10.44 -5.12 -24.36
N ILE A 64 10.03 -5.38 -23.11
CA ILE A 64 10.18 -4.45 -21.96
C ILE A 64 10.55 -5.18 -20.67
N ASP A 65 11.45 -4.58 -19.89
CA ASP A 65 12.14 -5.27 -18.79
C ASP A 65 11.91 -4.60 -17.43
N ASN A 66 11.95 -5.39 -16.35
CA ASN A 66 11.75 -4.93 -14.97
C ASN A 66 10.41 -4.20 -14.78
N VAL A 67 9.35 -4.69 -15.42
CA VAL A 67 8.01 -4.09 -15.38
C VAL A 67 7.06 -4.88 -14.50
N VAL A 68 6.06 -4.18 -13.96
CA VAL A 68 4.91 -4.81 -13.32
C VAL A 68 3.66 -4.47 -14.12
N VAL A 69 2.99 -5.46 -14.69
CA VAL A 69 1.76 -5.30 -15.45
C VAL A 69 0.56 -5.69 -14.58
N ILE A 70 -0.38 -4.79 -14.39
CA ILE A 70 -1.58 -4.99 -13.57
C ILE A 70 -2.80 -4.88 -14.47
N VAL A 71 -3.50 -5.99 -14.64
CA VAL A 71 -4.66 -6.11 -15.52
C VAL A 71 -5.93 -6.21 -14.69
N ALA A 72 -6.68 -5.10 -14.60
CA ALA A 72 -8.02 -5.07 -14.00
C ALA A 72 -9.14 -4.95 -15.06
N GLY A 73 -8.81 -4.47 -16.26
CA GLY A 73 -9.64 -4.50 -17.46
C GLY A 73 -9.28 -5.66 -18.39
N ILE A 74 -9.11 -5.40 -19.68
CA ILE A 74 -8.76 -6.43 -20.68
C ILE A 74 -7.43 -6.08 -21.33
N LEU A 75 -6.50 -7.03 -21.36
CA LEU A 75 -5.33 -7.00 -22.26
C LEU A 75 -5.60 -7.94 -23.43
N ASP A 76 -5.83 -7.40 -24.62
CA ASP A 76 -6.12 -8.16 -25.83
C ASP A 76 -4.89 -8.24 -26.73
N LEU A 77 -4.32 -9.43 -26.90
CA LEU A 77 -3.02 -9.62 -27.54
C LEU A 77 -3.07 -9.67 -29.07
N ASN A 78 -4.21 -9.51 -29.73
CA ASN A 78 -4.42 -9.41 -31.20
C ASN A 78 -3.19 -9.56 -32.16
N ASN A 79 -2.57 -10.73 -32.21
CA ASN A 79 -1.31 -11.15 -32.86
C ASN A 79 0.01 -10.51 -32.35
N GLY A 80 -0.05 -9.63 -31.35
CA GLY A 80 1.08 -9.09 -30.63
C GLY A 80 1.71 -10.04 -29.60
N LYS A 81 2.93 -9.69 -29.20
CA LYS A 81 3.73 -10.45 -28.23
C LYS A 81 4.30 -9.52 -27.18
N LEU A 82 3.94 -9.73 -25.92
CA LEU A 82 4.55 -9.04 -24.79
C LEU A 82 5.66 -9.90 -24.20
N ARG A 83 6.91 -9.48 -24.33
CA ARG A 83 8.09 -10.16 -23.80
C ARG A 83 8.74 -9.34 -22.71
N MET A 84 9.04 -10.00 -21.60
CA MET A 84 9.61 -9.36 -20.42
C MET A 84 10.73 -10.21 -19.82
N ASN A 85 11.72 -9.60 -19.18
CA ASN A 85 12.74 -10.36 -18.43
C ASN A 85 12.21 -11.05 -17.17
N ALA A 86 13.07 -11.86 -16.54
CA ALA A 86 12.74 -12.62 -15.33
C ALA A 86 12.47 -11.77 -14.08
N ALA A 87 12.80 -10.47 -14.09
CA ALA A 87 12.50 -9.54 -13.00
C ALA A 87 11.08 -8.94 -13.11
N SER A 88 10.40 -9.15 -14.24
CA SER A 88 9.04 -8.65 -14.47
C SER A 88 7.97 -9.58 -13.91
N ARG A 89 6.78 -9.01 -13.70
CA ARG A 89 5.60 -9.75 -13.24
C ARG A 89 4.34 -9.20 -13.92
N ILE A 90 3.40 -10.09 -14.21
CA ILE A 90 2.04 -9.73 -14.60
C ILE A 90 1.05 -10.26 -13.56
N VAL A 91 0.07 -9.44 -13.20
CA VAL A 91 -0.99 -9.75 -12.25
C VAL A 91 -2.33 -9.44 -12.91
N VAL A 92 -3.20 -10.44 -12.98
CA VAL A 92 -4.59 -10.31 -13.45
C VAL A 92 -5.48 -10.29 -12.22
N LEU A 93 -6.22 -9.21 -12.02
CA LEU A 93 -7.13 -9.05 -10.89
C LEU A 93 -8.47 -9.74 -11.16
N SER A 94 -9.35 -9.83 -10.17
CA SER A 94 -10.62 -10.57 -10.30
C SER A 94 -11.53 -10.11 -11.45
N THR A 95 -11.42 -8.86 -11.88
CA THR A 95 -12.15 -8.30 -13.05
C THR A 95 -11.34 -8.39 -14.34
N GLY A 96 -10.04 -8.67 -14.22
CA GLY A 96 -9.07 -8.65 -15.30
C GLY A 96 -9.17 -9.86 -16.22
N LYS A 97 -8.88 -9.63 -17.50
CA LYS A 97 -8.80 -10.68 -18.52
C LYS A 97 -7.60 -10.45 -19.42
N ILE A 98 -6.98 -11.55 -19.87
CA ILE A 98 -6.07 -11.55 -21.00
C ILE A 98 -6.72 -12.39 -22.10
N THR A 99 -6.79 -11.84 -23.29
CA THR A 99 -7.40 -12.49 -24.47
C THR A 99 -6.38 -12.64 -25.59
N GLY A 100 -6.60 -13.66 -26.41
CA GLY A 100 -5.86 -13.97 -27.62
C GLY A 100 -6.68 -14.95 -28.46
N ILE A 101 -6.32 -15.10 -29.73
CA ILE A 101 -7.07 -15.88 -30.72
C ILE A 101 -6.25 -17.03 -31.31
N ASN A 102 -4.92 -16.99 -31.23
CA ASN A 102 -4.04 -18.02 -31.77
C ASN A 102 -2.68 -18.07 -31.04
N SER A 103 -1.80 -18.98 -31.48
CA SER A 103 -0.51 -19.21 -30.82
C SER A 103 0.52 -18.08 -31.00
N ASN A 104 0.26 -17.09 -31.86
CA ASN A 104 1.09 -15.90 -32.00
C ASN A 104 0.83 -14.86 -30.91
N ASP A 105 -0.38 -14.81 -30.36
CA ASP A 105 -0.70 -14.00 -29.18
C ASP A 105 0.11 -14.55 -28.01
N GLN A 106 1.16 -13.87 -27.55
CA GLN A 106 2.03 -14.45 -26.51
C GLN A 106 2.40 -13.46 -25.42
N ILE A 107 2.43 -13.96 -24.19
CA ILE A 107 3.11 -13.31 -23.07
C ILE A 107 4.27 -14.20 -22.64
N LYS A 108 5.48 -13.64 -22.63
CA LYS A 108 6.71 -14.31 -22.16
C LYS A 108 7.33 -13.57 -21.00
N ILE A 109 7.78 -14.33 -20.00
CA ILE A 109 8.62 -13.83 -18.90
C ILE A 109 9.90 -14.69 -18.86
N GLY A 110 11.04 -14.04 -19.04
CA GLY A 110 12.29 -14.69 -19.40
C GLY A 110 12.13 -15.50 -20.69
N ASN A 111 12.52 -16.77 -20.64
CA ASN A 111 12.41 -17.67 -21.80
C ASN A 111 11.11 -18.52 -21.79
N VAL A 112 10.17 -18.23 -20.89
CA VAL A 112 8.98 -19.07 -20.66
C VAL A 112 7.73 -18.39 -21.19
N VAL A 113 6.96 -19.09 -22.02
CA VAL A 113 5.60 -18.67 -22.43
C VAL A 113 4.66 -18.85 -21.24
N LYS A 114 4.10 -17.72 -20.78
CA LYS A 114 3.12 -17.66 -19.70
C LYS A 114 1.69 -17.77 -20.20
N PHE A 115 1.43 -17.27 -21.40
CA PHE A 115 0.14 -17.33 -22.05
C PHE A 115 0.34 -17.41 -23.56
N ASP A 116 -0.51 -18.18 -24.22
CA ASP A 116 -0.76 -18.05 -25.65
C ASP A 116 -2.26 -18.06 -25.95
N GLY A 117 -2.67 -17.44 -27.07
CA GLY A 117 -4.07 -17.29 -27.43
C GLY A 117 -4.84 -18.59 -27.70
N THR A 118 -4.17 -19.75 -27.76
CA THR A 118 -4.86 -21.05 -27.87
C THR A 118 -5.36 -21.58 -26.52
N GLN A 119 -4.90 -21.01 -25.41
CA GLN A 119 -5.24 -21.43 -24.04
C GLN A 119 -6.60 -20.91 -23.56
N GLY A 120 -7.31 -20.13 -24.38
CA GLY A 120 -8.55 -19.46 -24.02
C GLY A 120 -8.31 -18.19 -23.21
N VAL A 121 -9.37 -17.64 -22.60
CA VAL A 121 -9.28 -16.39 -21.84
C VAL A 121 -8.68 -16.64 -20.47
N GLN A 122 -7.56 -15.98 -20.14
CA GLN A 122 -7.01 -15.99 -18.79
C GLN A 122 -7.76 -14.96 -17.94
N THR A 123 -8.39 -15.41 -16.85
CA THR A 123 -9.09 -14.56 -15.88
C THR A 123 -8.34 -14.50 -14.56
N GLY A 124 -8.45 -13.40 -13.83
CA GLY A 124 -7.92 -13.31 -12.47
C GLY A 124 -8.90 -13.82 -11.39
N PRO A 125 -8.51 -13.82 -10.11
CA PRO A 125 -7.21 -13.38 -9.59
C PRO A 125 -6.09 -14.40 -9.87
N SER A 126 -5.10 -13.99 -10.65
CA SER A 126 -3.95 -14.82 -11.02
C SER A 126 -2.71 -13.98 -11.32
N TYR A 127 -1.52 -14.60 -11.31
CA TYR A 127 -0.28 -13.90 -11.65
C TYR A 127 0.70 -14.82 -12.38
N ALA A 128 1.63 -14.22 -13.10
CA ALA A 128 2.79 -14.89 -13.67
C ALA A 128 4.07 -14.07 -13.46
N ASP A 129 5.12 -14.75 -13.02
CA ASP A 129 6.50 -14.25 -12.88
C ASP A 129 7.50 -15.39 -13.15
N ALA A 130 8.81 -15.17 -12.96
CA ALA A 130 9.84 -16.19 -13.22
C ALA A 130 9.65 -17.51 -12.45
N SER A 131 8.94 -17.53 -11.31
CA SER A 131 8.73 -18.72 -10.48
C SER A 131 7.55 -19.60 -10.92
N THR A 132 6.60 -19.04 -11.68
CA THR A 132 5.30 -19.68 -11.98
C THR A 132 5.30 -20.81 -13.02
N GLY A 133 6.45 -21.15 -13.63
CA GLY A 133 6.49 -22.16 -14.71
C GLY A 133 5.77 -21.69 -15.99
N SER A 134 5.14 -22.58 -16.75
CA SER A 134 4.27 -22.16 -17.86
C SER A 134 2.85 -21.94 -17.33
N GLY A 135 2.22 -20.83 -17.70
CA GLY A 135 0.89 -20.45 -17.21
C GLY A 135 0.89 -19.38 -16.11
N PHE A 136 -0.30 -19.17 -15.55
CA PHE A 136 -0.58 -18.29 -14.41
C PHE A 136 -0.94 -19.12 -13.18
N LEU A 137 -0.50 -18.67 -12.00
CA LEU A 137 -0.96 -19.22 -10.72
C LEU A 137 -2.09 -18.37 -10.17
N THR A 138 -3.16 -19.01 -9.73
CA THR A 138 -4.26 -18.34 -9.03
C THR A 138 -3.82 -17.97 -7.62
N PHE A 139 -4.28 -16.82 -7.13
CA PHE A 139 -4.11 -16.43 -5.74
C PHE A 139 -5.44 -15.96 -5.19
N THR A 140 -5.65 -16.11 -3.90
CA THR A 140 -6.75 -15.41 -3.21
C THR A 140 -6.25 -14.03 -2.86
N PRO A 141 -6.80 -12.95 -3.46
CA PRO A 141 -6.41 -11.61 -3.08
C PRO A 141 -6.71 -11.45 -1.60
N LEU A 142 -5.70 -11.09 -0.82
CA LEU A 142 -6.00 -10.67 0.53
C LEU A 142 -6.85 -9.39 0.43
N PRO A 143 -7.89 -9.27 1.27
CA PRO A 143 -8.52 -8.00 1.60
C PRO A 143 -7.51 -6.84 1.62
N VAL A 144 -7.91 -5.65 1.13
CA VAL A 144 -7.08 -4.43 1.17
C VAL A 144 -6.30 -4.35 2.47
N ILE A 145 -4.98 -4.27 2.33
CA ILE A 145 -4.09 -4.17 3.46
C ILE A 145 -4.04 -2.70 3.86
N PHE A 146 -4.79 -2.34 4.90
CA PHE A 146 -4.58 -1.08 5.61
C PHE A 146 -3.15 -1.05 6.13
N GLN A 147 -2.30 -0.27 5.47
CA GLN A 147 -0.92 -0.08 5.88
C GLN A 147 -0.86 0.78 7.15
N THR A 148 -1.69 1.82 7.23
CA THR A 148 -1.85 2.62 8.45
C THR A 148 -3.30 3.02 8.65
N PHE A 149 -3.76 3.08 9.90
CA PHE A 149 -5.00 3.78 10.27
C PHE A 149 -4.86 4.35 11.68
N TYR A 150 -5.19 5.63 11.81
CA TYR A 150 -5.07 6.36 13.05
C TYR A 150 -5.96 7.57 13.15
N VAL A 151 -6.16 8.02 14.38
CA VAL A 151 -7.05 9.14 14.69
C VAL A 151 -6.35 10.03 15.71
N THR A 152 -6.36 11.33 15.46
CA THR A 152 -5.77 12.35 16.32
C THR A 152 -6.81 13.40 16.68
N ARG A 153 -6.66 14.05 17.83
CA ARG A 153 -7.53 15.17 18.23
C ARG A 153 -7.04 16.46 17.56
N GLN A 154 -7.94 17.30 17.07
CA GLN A 154 -7.63 18.67 16.65
C GLN A 154 -8.68 19.62 17.25
N GLY A 155 -8.39 20.15 18.45
CA GLY A 155 -9.37 20.91 19.23
C GLY A 155 -10.60 20.05 19.56
N SER A 156 -11.81 20.53 19.21
CA SER A 156 -13.05 19.76 19.36
C SER A 156 -13.23 18.67 18.28
N ASN A 157 -12.37 18.60 17.27
CA ASN A 157 -12.50 17.68 16.14
C ASN A 157 -11.65 16.41 16.31
N SER A 158 -12.00 15.37 15.57
CA SER A 158 -11.20 14.15 15.37
C SER A 158 -10.69 14.09 13.94
N GLN A 159 -9.38 14.06 13.75
CA GLN A 159 -8.74 13.88 12.45
C GLN A 159 -8.38 12.41 12.25
N LEU A 160 -8.98 11.77 11.26
CA LEU A 160 -8.69 10.41 10.84
C LEU A 160 -7.72 10.46 9.66
N ASN A 161 -6.76 9.53 9.65
CA ASN A 161 -5.83 9.32 8.55
C ASN A 161 -5.60 7.83 8.34
N TRP A 162 -5.61 7.38 7.08
CA TRP A 162 -5.26 6.01 6.73
C TRP A 162 -4.50 5.94 5.42
N SER A 163 -3.81 4.82 5.25
CA SER A 163 -3.19 4.47 3.97
C SER A 163 -3.37 2.99 3.67
N THR A 164 -3.43 2.69 2.39
CA THR A 164 -3.54 1.33 1.84
C THR A 164 -2.30 1.05 1.02
N SER A 165 -1.74 -0.15 1.13
CA SER A 165 -0.59 -0.53 0.28
C SER A 165 -1.01 -0.86 -1.14
N GLU A 166 -2.24 -1.37 -1.28
CA GLU A 166 -2.89 -1.67 -2.55
C GLU A 166 -4.41 -1.60 -2.37
N GLU A 167 -5.10 -1.36 -3.48
CA GLU A 167 -6.55 -1.32 -3.60
C GLU A 167 -6.99 -2.14 -4.81
N MET A 168 -8.03 -2.94 -4.64
CA MET A 168 -8.59 -3.75 -5.70
C MET A 168 -10.08 -3.53 -5.77
N ASN A 169 -10.56 -3.01 -6.89
CA ASN A 169 -11.97 -2.71 -7.15
C ASN A 169 -12.63 -1.92 -6.00
N ASN A 170 -11.87 -1.09 -5.31
CA ASN A 170 -12.34 -0.33 -4.18
C ASN A 170 -13.27 0.79 -4.65
N SER A 171 -14.53 0.76 -4.21
CA SER A 171 -15.48 1.81 -4.54
C SER A 171 -15.27 3.00 -3.61
N TYR A 172 -15.41 2.77 -2.30
CA TYR A 172 -15.28 3.83 -1.31
C TYR A 172 -14.92 3.31 0.08
N TYR A 173 -14.50 4.23 0.93
CA TYR A 173 -14.33 4.04 2.36
C TYR A 173 -15.47 4.72 3.11
N ALA A 174 -16.29 3.94 3.80
CA ALA A 174 -17.21 4.43 4.81
C ALA A 174 -16.44 4.66 6.12
N VAL A 175 -16.40 5.92 6.55
CA VAL A 175 -15.88 6.27 7.88
C VAL A 175 -17.00 6.00 8.87
N GLU A 176 -16.77 5.09 9.81
CA GLU A 176 -17.75 4.70 10.81
C GLU A 176 -17.31 5.12 12.21
N ARG A 177 -18.25 5.72 12.95
CA ARG A 177 -18.09 6.19 14.32
C ARG A 177 -18.98 5.39 15.26
N SER A 178 -18.51 5.15 16.47
CA SER A 178 -19.26 4.52 17.55
C SER A 178 -18.95 5.15 18.90
N SER A 179 -19.91 5.19 19.81
CA SER A 179 -19.71 5.58 21.21
C SER A 179 -19.49 4.38 22.14
N ASP A 180 -19.73 3.15 21.67
CA ASP A 180 -19.70 1.90 22.46
C ASP A 180 -18.85 0.77 21.82
N ALA A 181 -18.26 1.04 20.65
CA ALA A 181 -17.55 0.09 19.79
C ALA A 181 -18.40 -1.10 19.28
N ARG A 182 -19.73 -1.05 19.43
CA ARG A 182 -20.68 -2.10 19.03
C ARG A 182 -21.64 -1.60 17.97
N THR A 183 -22.20 -0.42 18.18
CA THR A 183 -23.15 0.24 17.30
C THR A 183 -22.42 1.27 16.46
N TRP A 184 -22.39 1.08 15.14
CA TRP A 184 -21.60 1.89 14.22
C TRP A 184 -22.51 2.76 13.35
N LYS A 185 -22.19 4.06 13.29
CA LYS A 185 -22.82 5.04 12.41
C LYS A 185 -21.83 5.47 11.34
N GLN A 186 -22.23 5.42 10.08
CA GLN A 186 -21.47 6.03 9.00
C GLN A 186 -21.52 7.56 9.13
N VAL A 187 -20.36 8.20 9.23
CA VAL A 187 -20.23 9.66 9.35
C VAL A 187 -19.70 10.32 8.07
N ALA A 188 -19.04 9.56 7.21
CA ALA A 188 -18.62 10.03 5.89
C ALA A 188 -18.39 8.88 4.90
N ILE A 189 -18.32 9.26 3.62
CA ILE A 189 -17.84 8.44 2.51
C ILE A 189 -16.64 9.16 1.90
N VAL A 190 -15.53 8.45 1.71
CA VAL A 190 -14.35 8.92 0.99
C VAL A 190 -14.12 8.00 -0.19
N MET A 191 -14.09 8.54 -1.41
CA MET A 191 -13.94 7.74 -2.62
C MET A 191 -12.59 7.02 -2.62
N GLY A 192 -12.62 5.74 -3.00
CA GLY A 192 -11.42 4.93 -3.19
C GLY A 192 -10.71 5.26 -4.50
N ALA A 193 -9.51 4.71 -4.68
CA ALA A 193 -8.76 4.84 -5.93
C ALA A 193 -9.20 3.82 -7.00
N GLY A 194 -10.28 3.05 -6.77
CA GLY A 194 -10.65 1.94 -7.63
C GLY A 194 -9.66 0.79 -7.47
N THR A 195 -8.82 0.63 -8.46
CA THR A 195 -7.72 -0.33 -8.44
C THR A 195 -6.39 0.41 -8.47
N SER A 196 -5.55 0.16 -7.48
CA SER A 196 -4.27 0.82 -7.31
C SER A 196 -3.27 -0.13 -6.66
N ALA A 197 -2.11 -0.35 -7.29
CA ALA A 197 -0.98 -1.04 -6.65
C ALA A 197 -0.02 -0.05 -5.96
N LEU A 198 -0.43 1.22 -5.83
CA LEU A 198 0.34 2.25 -5.16
C LEU A 198 -0.23 2.53 -3.78
N VAL A 199 0.64 3.03 -2.89
CA VAL A 199 0.21 3.50 -1.58
C VAL A 199 -0.70 4.72 -1.74
N ASN A 200 -1.96 4.59 -1.35
CA ASN A 200 -2.90 5.71 -1.33
C ASN A 200 -3.06 6.21 0.10
N LYS A 201 -3.18 7.53 0.27
CA LYS A 201 -3.35 8.18 1.57
C LYS A 201 -4.65 8.96 1.58
N TYR A 202 -5.39 8.82 2.66
CA TYR A 202 -6.70 9.42 2.84
C TYR A 202 -6.80 10.06 4.21
N SER A 203 -7.68 11.05 4.32
CA SER A 203 -7.96 11.72 5.57
C SER A 203 -9.42 12.18 5.64
N TYR A 204 -9.92 12.30 6.87
CA TYR A 204 -11.25 12.83 7.12
C TYR A 204 -11.28 13.51 8.49
N THR A 205 -11.96 14.65 8.60
CA THR A 205 -12.13 15.39 9.86
C THR A 205 -13.57 15.28 10.34
N ASP A 206 -13.77 14.59 11.46
CA ASP A 206 -15.06 14.55 12.15
C ASP A 206 -15.16 15.71 13.14
N LYS A 207 -16.18 16.55 13.00
CA LYS A 207 -16.26 17.85 13.69
C LYS A 207 -17.14 17.78 14.93
N ASN A 208 -16.82 18.63 15.92
CA ASN A 208 -17.64 18.88 17.11
C ASN A 208 -17.95 17.60 17.92
N ILE A 209 -16.92 16.85 18.28
CA ILE A 209 -17.07 15.61 19.05
C ILE A 209 -17.08 15.90 20.54
N ASN A 210 -18.24 15.71 21.16
CA ASN A 210 -18.44 15.97 22.58
C ASN A 210 -18.39 14.71 23.45
N ASP A 211 -18.44 13.51 22.82
CA ASP A 211 -18.44 12.24 23.52
C ASP A 211 -17.19 12.04 24.39
N ALA A 212 -17.35 11.43 25.57
CA ALA A 212 -16.25 11.12 26.48
C ALA A 212 -15.23 10.17 25.85
N VAL A 213 -15.69 9.20 25.05
CA VAL A 213 -14.87 8.34 24.21
C VAL A 213 -15.57 8.17 22.88
N VAL A 214 -14.81 8.23 21.80
CA VAL A 214 -15.28 7.96 20.46
C VAL A 214 -14.39 6.88 19.83
N TYR A 215 -15.03 5.96 19.13
CA TYR A 215 -14.39 4.88 18.38
C TYR A 215 -14.60 5.09 16.89
N TYR A 216 -13.58 4.78 16.10
CA TYR A 216 -13.61 4.84 14.66
C TYR A 216 -13.09 3.54 14.05
N ARG A 217 -13.68 3.19 12.92
CA ARG A 217 -13.13 2.19 11.98
C ARG A 217 -13.39 2.66 10.56
N ILE A 218 -12.57 2.20 9.64
CA ILE A 218 -12.79 2.38 8.21
C ILE A 218 -13.43 1.11 7.68
N ARG A 219 -14.59 1.24 7.04
CA ARG A 219 -15.23 0.17 6.26
C ARG A 219 -14.94 0.44 4.79
N GLN A 220 -14.00 -0.29 4.22
CA GLN A 220 -13.80 -0.31 2.78
C GLN A 220 -14.95 -1.10 2.13
N VAL A 221 -15.49 -0.58 1.03
CA VAL A 221 -16.53 -1.23 0.23
C VAL A 221 -16.03 -1.31 -1.21
N ASP A 222 -15.97 -2.52 -1.75
CA ASP A 222 -15.61 -2.74 -3.15
C ASP A 222 -16.81 -2.50 -4.09
N MET A 223 -16.56 -2.56 -5.40
CA MET A 223 -17.59 -2.39 -6.43
C MET A 223 -18.65 -3.51 -6.45
N SER A 224 -18.38 -4.65 -5.80
CA SER A 224 -19.34 -5.76 -5.62
C SER A 224 -20.22 -5.60 -4.37
N GLY A 225 -19.89 -4.63 -3.51
CA GLY A 225 -20.54 -4.40 -2.22
C GLY A 225 -19.93 -5.19 -1.06
N THR A 226 -18.85 -5.95 -1.28
CA THR A 226 -18.12 -6.65 -0.22
C THR A 226 -17.40 -5.64 0.67
N ALA A 227 -17.46 -5.85 1.98
CA ALA A 227 -16.94 -4.92 2.96
C ALA A 227 -15.77 -5.50 3.78
N LEU A 228 -14.77 -4.67 4.03
CA LEU A 228 -13.60 -4.98 4.86
C LEU A 228 -13.38 -3.86 5.87
N TYR A 229 -12.88 -4.22 7.04
CA TYR A 229 -12.76 -3.29 8.16
C TYR A 229 -11.31 -3.10 8.57
N SER A 230 -10.92 -1.85 8.85
CA SER A 230 -9.68 -1.55 9.55
C SER A 230 -9.74 -2.03 11.00
N ALA A 231 -8.60 -2.02 11.68
CA ALA A 231 -8.59 -2.06 13.14
C ALA A 231 -9.39 -0.88 13.73
N ILE A 232 -9.98 -1.08 14.92
CA ILE A 232 -10.67 -0.02 15.64
C ILE A 232 -9.64 0.92 16.27
N ARG A 233 -9.89 2.23 16.19
CA ARG A 233 -9.15 3.28 16.88
C ARG A 233 -10.09 4.08 17.75
N SER A 234 -9.58 4.60 18.86
CA SER A 234 -10.39 5.35 19.83
C SER A 234 -9.71 6.64 20.23
N LEU A 235 -10.49 7.69 20.42
CA LEU A 235 -10.08 8.91 21.09
C LEU A 235 -10.90 9.08 22.34
N ARG A 236 -10.24 9.34 23.47
CA ARG A 236 -10.91 9.72 24.70
C ARG A 236 -10.82 11.24 24.87
N ASN A 237 -11.96 11.86 25.08
CA ASN A 237 -12.10 13.27 25.46
C ASN A 237 -11.76 13.42 26.94
N SER A 238 -10.46 13.55 27.20
CA SER A 238 -9.89 13.63 28.55
C SER A 238 -8.80 14.68 28.55
N ASN A 239 -8.75 15.48 29.61
CA ASN A 239 -7.66 16.43 29.86
C ASN A 239 -6.37 15.72 30.31
N ASN A 240 -6.46 14.44 30.70
CA ASN A 240 -5.29 13.60 30.96
C ASN A 240 -4.71 13.09 29.64
N ILE A 241 -3.39 13.09 29.54
CA ILE A 241 -2.64 12.43 28.45
C ILE A 241 -2.99 10.94 28.50
N ILE A 242 -3.44 10.40 27.37
CA ILE A 242 -3.75 8.99 27.19
C ILE A 242 -2.91 8.52 26.02
N THR A 243 -2.12 7.46 26.23
CA THR A 243 -1.39 6.83 25.13
C THR A 243 -2.04 5.53 24.67
N ASN A 244 -2.14 5.39 23.35
CA ASN A 244 -2.42 4.10 22.74
C ASN A 244 -1.14 3.56 22.09
N ILE A 245 -0.55 2.57 22.75
CA ILE A 245 0.70 1.94 22.29
C ILE A 245 0.35 0.62 21.58
N TYR A 246 0.83 0.44 20.35
CA TYR A 246 0.60 -0.76 19.55
C TYR A 246 1.70 -0.99 18.52
N THR A 247 1.77 -2.20 17.97
CA THR A 247 2.70 -2.54 16.89
C THR A 247 2.10 -2.18 15.53
N SER A 248 2.85 -1.44 14.71
CA SER A 248 2.34 -0.84 13.46
C SER A 248 2.82 -1.54 12.19
N SER A 249 4.05 -2.06 12.18
CA SER A 249 4.68 -2.78 11.06
C SER A 249 5.95 -3.49 11.56
N TYR A 250 6.64 -4.26 10.70
CA TYR A 250 7.87 -5.00 11.01
C TYR A 250 8.78 -4.27 12.02
N LYS A 251 8.76 -4.75 13.27
CA LYS A 251 9.54 -4.23 14.41
C LYS A 251 9.44 -2.72 14.65
N THR A 252 8.27 -2.12 14.46
CA THR A 252 7.99 -0.74 14.89
C THR A 252 6.91 -0.70 15.96
N VAL A 253 7.11 0.18 16.94
CA VAL A 253 6.13 0.51 17.97
C VAL A 253 5.60 1.90 17.70
N THR A 254 4.27 2.01 17.56
CA THR A 254 3.57 3.29 17.45
C THR A 254 2.93 3.64 18.78
N ILE A 255 3.13 4.90 19.18
CA ILE A 255 2.55 5.51 20.38
C ILE A 255 1.69 6.68 19.89
N ASP A 256 0.37 6.55 20.02
CA ASP A 256 -0.56 7.63 19.72
C ASP A 256 -0.96 8.35 21.01
N PHE A 257 -0.88 9.67 21.01
CA PHE A 257 -1.31 10.55 22.08
C PHE A 257 -2.66 11.18 21.72
N ASN A 258 -3.54 11.33 22.69
CA ASN A 258 -4.82 12.03 22.52
C ASN A 258 -4.67 13.56 22.44
N SER A 259 -3.49 14.12 22.69
CA SER A 259 -3.15 15.55 22.57
C SER A 259 -1.66 15.75 22.29
N ASP A 260 -1.26 16.96 21.90
CA ASP A 260 0.16 17.34 21.91
C ASP A 260 0.72 17.21 23.34
N VAL A 261 1.82 16.50 23.50
CA VAL A 261 2.63 16.51 24.72
C VAL A 261 3.79 17.46 24.48
N LYS A 262 3.72 18.66 25.06
CA LYS A 262 4.69 19.74 24.85
C LYS A 262 5.98 19.58 25.67
N ASP A 263 6.07 18.50 26.44
CA ASP A 263 7.20 18.18 27.30
C ASP A 263 8.10 17.08 26.71
N ASN A 264 9.30 16.94 27.29
CA ASN A 264 10.24 15.89 26.89
C ASN A 264 9.66 14.50 27.15
N VAL A 265 9.37 13.74 26.10
CA VAL A 265 8.86 12.38 26.19
C VAL A 265 9.99 11.38 26.01
N SER A 266 10.18 10.47 26.98
CA SER A 266 11.04 9.31 26.87
C SER A 266 10.21 8.06 26.57
N ILE A 267 10.65 7.30 25.56
CA ILE A 267 10.10 5.99 25.23
C ILE A 267 11.17 4.93 25.45
N GLN A 268 10.82 3.86 26.15
CA GLN A 268 11.68 2.71 26.41
C GLN A 268 10.97 1.41 26.02
N LEU A 269 11.68 0.52 25.33
CA LEU A 269 11.27 -0.88 25.16
C LEU A 269 12.10 -1.73 26.12
N ILE A 270 11.40 -2.45 26.99
CA ILE A 270 11.99 -3.24 28.08
C ILE A 270 11.63 -4.71 27.82
N ASN A 271 12.63 -5.60 27.81
CA ASN A 271 12.38 -7.03 27.68
C ASN A 271 11.87 -7.64 29.00
N MET A 272 11.45 -8.91 28.97
CA MET A 272 10.93 -9.59 30.17
C MET A 272 11.97 -9.77 31.29
N SER A 273 13.26 -9.60 31.00
CA SER A 273 14.34 -9.60 32.00
C SER A 273 14.61 -8.20 32.59
N GLY A 274 13.83 -7.19 32.22
CA GLY A 274 13.97 -5.81 32.70
C GLY A 274 15.04 -4.98 31.97
N GLN A 275 15.66 -5.51 30.91
CA GLN A 275 16.69 -4.79 30.15
C GLN A 275 16.03 -3.83 29.15
N VAL A 276 16.52 -2.58 29.11
CA VAL A 276 16.11 -1.58 28.11
C VAL A 276 16.82 -1.88 26.80
N ILE A 277 16.05 -2.30 25.79
CA ILE A 277 16.54 -2.65 24.45
C ILE A 277 16.56 -1.43 23.53
N VAL A 278 15.55 -0.57 23.66
CA VAL A 278 15.45 0.68 22.90
C VAL A 278 15.14 1.81 23.86
N ARG A 279 15.82 2.95 23.68
CA ARG A 279 15.49 4.21 24.35
C ARG A 279 15.48 5.33 23.33
N LYS A 280 14.40 6.11 23.31
CA LYS A 280 14.27 7.34 22.52
C LYS A 280 13.78 8.47 23.40
N GLN A 281 14.22 9.68 23.09
CA GLN A 281 13.77 10.91 23.72
C GLN A 281 13.30 11.87 22.63
N PHE A 282 12.21 12.56 22.91
CA PHE A 282 11.59 13.53 22.02
C PHE A 282 11.34 14.80 22.81
N ASN A 283 11.74 15.96 22.26
CA ASN A 283 11.57 17.25 22.96
C ASN A 283 10.10 17.68 23.07
N GLN A 284 9.26 17.14 22.18
CA GLN A 284 7.82 17.27 22.17
C GLN A 284 7.26 16.03 21.43
N ALA A 285 6.06 15.60 21.78
CA ALA A 285 5.34 14.56 21.06
C ALA A 285 4.06 15.14 20.47
N SER A 286 4.05 15.36 19.15
CA SER A 286 2.85 15.80 18.44
C SER A 286 2.04 14.61 17.97
N TYR A 287 1.09 14.18 18.81
CA TYR A 287 0.05 13.17 18.53
C TYR A 287 0.52 11.74 18.26
N ARG A 288 1.70 11.54 17.67
CA ARG A 288 2.24 10.24 17.32
C ARG A 288 3.75 10.22 17.42
N LEU A 289 4.27 9.16 18.04
CA LEU A 289 5.67 8.79 17.98
C LEU A 289 5.79 7.38 17.41
N ILE A 290 6.76 7.19 16.53
CA ILE A 290 7.14 5.87 15.99
C ILE A 290 8.54 5.58 16.49
N VAL A 291 8.69 4.44 17.13
CA VAL A 291 9.98 3.95 17.63
C VAL A 291 10.35 2.69 16.87
N ASP A 292 11.49 2.77 16.20
CA ASP A 292 12.15 1.62 15.57
C ASP A 292 12.64 0.67 16.67
N ALA A 293 12.27 -0.61 16.54
CA ALA A 293 12.65 -1.69 17.43
C ALA A 293 13.40 -2.81 16.66
N MET A 294 14.12 -2.48 15.59
CA MET A 294 14.87 -3.43 14.77
C MET A 294 15.92 -4.21 15.58
N SER A 295 16.50 -3.58 16.61
CA SER A 295 17.43 -4.20 17.56
C SER A 295 16.76 -5.15 18.56
N ALA A 296 15.43 -5.12 18.68
CA ALA A 296 14.69 -6.07 19.50
C ALA A 296 14.57 -7.42 18.77
N GLY A 297 14.85 -8.51 19.48
CA GLY A 297 14.51 -9.86 19.05
C GLY A 297 12.99 -10.08 19.02
N SER A 298 12.55 -11.23 18.51
CA SER A 298 11.15 -11.62 18.63
C SER A 298 10.84 -11.95 20.08
N GLY A 299 9.71 -11.45 20.58
CA GLY A 299 9.35 -11.66 21.98
C GLY A 299 8.38 -10.65 22.55
N VAL A 300 8.17 -10.74 23.85
CA VAL A 300 7.27 -9.89 24.60
C VAL A 300 8.04 -8.76 25.25
N TYR A 301 7.52 -7.53 25.10
CA TYR A 301 8.15 -6.32 25.60
C TYR A 301 7.16 -5.46 26.37
N ALA A 302 7.65 -4.74 27.36
CA ALA A 302 6.96 -3.61 27.97
C ALA A 302 7.44 -2.32 27.31
N VAL A 303 6.52 -1.56 26.74
CA VAL A 303 6.80 -0.21 26.25
C VAL A 303 6.43 0.75 27.36
N GLN A 304 7.42 1.47 27.87
CA GLN A 304 7.22 2.56 28.81
C GLN A 304 7.31 3.89 28.08
N VAL A 305 6.33 4.76 28.32
CA VAL A 305 6.33 6.16 27.88
C VAL A 305 6.30 7.02 29.14
N SER A 306 7.12 8.06 29.22
CA SER A 306 7.14 8.98 30.36
C SER A 306 7.57 10.38 29.98
N ASP A 307 7.17 11.39 30.75
CA ASP A 307 7.52 12.80 30.55
C ASP A 307 8.67 13.29 31.45
N GLY A 308 9.20 12.42 32.32
CA GLY A 308 10.21 12.77 33.31
C GLY A 308 9.74 13.71 34.43
N LYS A 309 8.47 14.13 34.44
CA LYS A 309 7.86 15.05 35.43
C LYS A 309 6.82 14.36 36.31
N GLY A 310 6.53 13.09 36.06
CA GLY A 310 5.71 12.24 36.94
C GLY A 310 4.67 11.43 36.20
N TRP A 311 4.40 11.73 34.92
CA TRP A 311 3.55 10.89 34.09
C TRP A 311 4.36 9.75 33.48
N SER A 312 3.86 8.53 33.62
CA SER A 312 4.36 7.36 32.90
C SER A 312 3.24 6.36 32.63
N GLU A 313 3.22 5.82 31.42
CA GLU A 313 2.37 4.70 31.03
C GLU A 313 3.22 3.53 30.58
N VAL A 314 2.74 2.32 30.85
CA VAL A 314 3.38 1.07 30.44
C VAL A 314 2.36 0.20 29.72
N LYS A 315 2.71 -0.30 28.53
CA LYS A 315 1.90 -1.26 27.80
C LYS A 315 2.72 -2.43 27.30
N LYS A 316 2.16 -3.64 27.47
CA LYS A 316 2.74 -4.87 26.96
C LYS A 316 2.45 -5.01 25.46
N ILE A 317 3.46 -5.36 24.68
CA ILE A 317 3.36 -5.65 23.24
C ILE A 317 4.12 -6.94 22.90
N ALA A 318 3.85 -7.50 21.73
CA ALA A 318 4.63 -8.59 21.14
C ALA A 318 5.22 -8.12 19.81
N LEU A 319 6.53 -8.32 19.62
CA LEU A 319 7.30 -8.00 18.41
C LEU A 319 7.75 -9.27 17.70
#